data_AF-A0A843SRB9-F1
#
_entry.id   AF-A0A843SRB9-F1
#
_cell.length_a   1.000
_cell.length_b   1.000
_cell.length_c   1.000
_cell.angle_alpha   90.00
_cell.angle_beta   90.00
_cell.angle_gamma   90.00
#
_symmetry.space_group_name_H-M   'P 1'
#
loop_
_entity.id
_entity.type
_entity.pdbx_description
1 polymer ?
#
loop_
_entity_poly.entity_id
_entity_poly.type
_entity_poly.pdbx_seq_one_letter_code
_entity_poly.pdbx_strand_id
1 'polypeptide(L)' 'MIENTCPNCENNIADLVISVAADRQGGRDDERQTRLCPHCGIELAIAVTVHATISRADLA' A
#
# COMPACT_ATOMS: atom_id res chain seq x y z
N MET A 1 -7.63 -12.56 3.99
CA MET A 1 -6.49 -12.08 4.79
C MET A 1 -5.55 -11.42 3.79
N ILE A 2 -5.19 -10.16 3.99
CA ILE A 2 -4.19 -9.51 3.12
C ILE A 2 -2.85 -9.88 3.74
N GLU A 3 -2.11 -10.77 3.10
CA GLU A 3 -0.77 -11.11 3.55
C GLU A 3 0.20 -10.06 3.02
N ASN A 4 0.72 -9.22 3.92
CA ASN A 4 1.73 -8.21 3.62
C ASN A 4 3.12 -8.87 3.52
N THR A 5 3.22 -9.98 2.80
CA THR A 5 4.46 -10.74 2.63
C THR A 5 4.86 -10.77 1.17
N CYS A 6 6.16 -10.74 0.93
CA CYS A 6 6.71 -10.93 -0.39
C CYS A 6 6.41 -12.37 -0.85
N PRO A 7 5.75 -12.60 -2.00
CA PRO A 7 5.41 -13.95 -2.45
C PRO A 7 6.63 -14.81 -2.82
N ASN A 8 7.81 -14.20 -2.98
CA ASN A 8 9.04 -14.91 -3.34
C ASN A 8 9.90 -15.33 -2.14
N CYS A 9 9.93 -14.53 -1.08
CA CYS A 9 10.83 -14.78 0.06
C CYS A 9 10.16 -14.64 1.42
N GLU A 10 8.84 -14.48 1.45
CA GLU A 10 8.00 -14.38 2.65
C GLU A 10 8.35 -13.19 3.58
N ASN A 11 9.29 -12.34 3.18
CA ASN A 11 9.67 -11.16 3.94
C ASN A 11 8.47 -10.22 4.09
N ASN A 12 8.28 -9.68 5.29
CA ASN A 12 7.23 -8.71 5.56
C ASN A 12 7.47 -7.41 4.75
N ILE A 13 6.49 -7.02 3.94
CA ILE A 13 6.51 -5.84 3.08
C ILE A 13 5.49 -4.78 3.54
N ALA A 14 4.95 -4.88 4.76
CA ALA A 14 3.96 -3.91 5.27
C ALA A 14 4.45 -2.46 5.19
N ASP A 15 5.72 -2.21 5.49
CA ASP A 15 6.32 -0.87 5.40
C ASP A 15 6.32 -0.34 3.96
N LEU A 16 6.62 -1.22 2.99
CA LEU A 16 6.56 -0.92 1.56
C LEU A 16 5.13 -0.54 1.13
N VAL A 17 4.13 -1.28 1.61
CA VAL A 17 2.70 -1.02 1.34
C VAL A 17 2.25 0.32 1.92
N ILE A 18 2.67 0.63 3.16
CA ILE A 18 2.37 1.90 3.83
C ILE A 18 3.02 3.07 3.08
N SER A 19 4.28 2.93 2.67
CA SER A 19 4.97 3.93 1.85
C SER A 19 4.21 4.22 0.55
N VAL A 20 3.79 3.18 -0.17
CA VAL A 20 2.98 3.34 -1.40
C VAL A 20 1.65 4.03 -1.12
N ALA A 21 1.01 3.73 0.02
CA ALA A 21 -0.22 4.40 0.42
C ALA A 21 -0.01 5.88 0.80
N ALA A 22 1.11 6.22 1.43
CA ALA A 22 1.46 7.59 1.83
C ALA A 22 1.89 8.46 0.63
N ASP A 23 2.58 7.87 -0.35
CA ASP A 23 2.96 8.52 -1.61
C ASP A 23 1.73 8.92 -2.44
N ARG A 24 0.57 8.29 -2.21
CA ARG A 24 -0.71 8.60 -2.89
C ARG A 24 -1.39 9.89 -2.42
N GLN A 25 -0.73 10.74 -1.65
CA GLN A 25 -1.22 12.09 -1.35
C GLN A 25 -1.32 12.94 -2.64
N GLY A 26 -2.45 12.83 -3.36
CA GLY A 26 -2.84 13.71 -4.47
C GLY A 26 -2.95 13.10 -5.87
N GLY A 27 -2.72 11.79 -6.04
CA GLY A 27 -2.73 11.12 -7.34
C GLY A 27 -3.95 10.23 -7.57
N ARG A 28 -4.45 10.18 -8.82
CA ARG A 28 -5.61 9.36 -9.24
C ARG A 28 -5.39 7.87 -8.94
N ASP A 29 -6.47 7.20 -8.58
CA ASP A 29 -6.58 5.85 -7.97
C ASP A 29 -5.89 4.67 -8.71
N ASP A 30 -5.53 4.82 -9.99
CA ASP A 30 -5.18 3.70 -10.86
C ASP A 30 -3.69 3.45 -11.11
N GLU A 31 -2.77 4.24 -10.54
CA GLU A 31 -1.34 4.00 -10.77
C GLU A 31 -0.83 2.83 -9.91
N ARG A 32 -0.60 1.70 -10.58
CA ARG A 32 0.04 0.50 -10.06
C ARG A 32 1.49 0.84 -9.76
N GLN A 33 1.84 1.02 -8.49
CA GLN A 33 3.22 1.33 -8.10
C GLN A 33 4.04 0.05 -8.02
N THR A 34 5.11 0.00 -8.81
CA THR A 34 6.13 -1.03 -8.68
C THR A 34 7.17 -0.61 -7.63
N ARG A 35 7.49 -1.55 -6.74
CA ARG A 35 8.52 -1.41 -5.70
C ARG A 35 9.34 -2.69 -5.66
N LEU A 36 10.61 -2.61 -5.28
CA LEU A 36 11.46 -3.78 -5.11
C LEU A 36 11.32 -4.32 -3.69
N CYS A 37 11.27 -5.64 -3.53
CA CYS A 37 11.39 -6.25 -2.22
C CYS A 37 12.78 -5.93 -1.64
N PRO A 38 12.88 -5.38 -0.42
CA PRO A 38 14.16 -5.01 0.17
C PRO A 38 15.04 -6.22 0.51
N HIS A 39 14.46 -7.42 0.62
CA HIS A 39 15.19 -8.64 0.97
C HIS A 39 15.72 -9.40 -0.26
N CYS A 40 14.86 -9.64 -1.25
CA CYS A 40 15.22 -10.46 -2.42
C CYS A 40 15.32 -9.69 -3.74
N GLY A 41 15.04 -8.39 -3.74
CA GLY A 41 15.16 -7.53 -4.93
C GLY A 41 14.13 -7.81 -6.04
N ILE A 42 13.11 -8.64 -5.80
CA ILE A 42 12.08 -8.90 -6.79
C ILE A 42 11.17 -7.68 -6.96
N GLU A 43 10.74 -7.41 -8.19
CA GLU A 43 9.75 -6.36 -8.45
C GLU A 43 8.37 -6.81 -7.99
N LEU A 44 7.74 -5.97 -7.18
CA LEU A 44 6.41 -6.16 -6.62
C LEU A 44 5.50 -5.06 -7.17
N ALA A 45 4.38 -5.47 -7.75
CA ALA A 45 3.32 -4.54 -8.12
C ALA A 45 2.35 -4.41 -6.93
N ILE A 46 2.35 -3.24 -6.29
CA ILE A 46 1.53 -2.97 -5.12
C ILE A 46 0.27 -2.21 -5.56
N ALA A 47 -0.89 -2.76 -5.19
CA ALA A 47 -2.18 -2.11 -5.33
C ALA A 47 -2.74 -1.86 -3.92
N VAL A 48 -3.07 -0.60 -3.63
CA VAL A 48 -3.69 -0.19 -2.37
C VAL A 48 -5.13 0.23 -2.67
N THR A 49 -6.09 -0.21 -1.87
CA THR A 49 -7.49 0.24 -1.95
C THR A 49 -7.88 0.79 -0.59
N VAL A 50 -8.31 2.05 -0.54
CA VAL A 50 -8.69 2.73 0.71
C VAL A 50 -10.20 2.71 0.86
N HIS A 51 -10.68 2.07 1.92
CA HIS A 51 -12.09 2.10 2.30
C HIS A 51 -12.26 3.13 3.42
N ALA A 52 -12.74 4.32 3.09
CA ALA A 52 -12.97 5.39 4.06
C ALA A 52 -14.47 5.52 4.39
N THR A 53 -14.81 5.63 5.67
CA THR A 53 -16.14 6.05 6.13
C THR A 53 -16.06 7.48 6.61
N ILE A 54 -16.80 8.38 5.97
CA ILE A 54 -16.86 9.80 6.35
C ILE A 54 -18.07 9.98 7.26
N SER A 55 -17.83 10.28 8.53
CA SER A 55 -18.88 10.67 9.47
C SER A 55 -18.78 12.16 9.75
N ARG A 56 -19.91 12.86 9.70
CA ARG A 56 -20.00 14.28 10.01
C ARG A 56 -20.02 14.42 11.53
N ALA A 57 -18.95 14.95 12.11
CA ALA A 57 -18.99 15.43 13.49
C ALA A 57 -19.69 16.80 13.46
N ASP A 58 -20.84 16.93 14.11
CA ASP A 58 -21.44 18.24 14.39
C ASP A 58 -20.42 19.01 15.25
N LEU A 59 -19.72 19.98 14.66
CA LEU A 59 -18.96 20.96 15.42
C LEU A 59 -20.00 21.92 16.01
N ALA A 60 -20.39 21.66 17.26
CA ALA A 60 -21.17 22.57 18.09
C ALA A 60 -20.36 23.82 18.47
#